data_AF-A0A954FZM5-F1
#
_entry.id   AF-A0A954FZM5-F1
#
_cell.length_a   1.000
_cell.length_b   1.000
_cell.length_c   1.000
_cell.angle_alpha   90.00
_cell.angle_beta   90.00
_cell.angle_gamma   90.00
#
_symmetry.space_group_name_H-M   'P 1'
#
loop_
_entity.id
_entity.type
_entity.pdbx_description
1 polymer ?
#
loop_
_entity_poly.entity_id
_entity_poly.type
_entity_poly.pdbx_seq_one_letter_code
_entity_poly.pdbx_strand_id
1 'polypeptide(L)'
;IVQLKQPLFGISFLVCSGKGDSLDRGGSNKLFTQLTSVPEPEKRMYSKEFQGKLRGTDMLGKRLGIELEILKFLDGHLKKLPGEWSDRRNRLDRDE
;
A
#
# COMPACT_ATOMS: atom_id res chain seq x y z
N ILE A 1 7.16 -20.24 -0.84
CA ILE A 1 8.10 -19.09 -1.02
C ILE A 1 7.26 -17.90 -1.50
N VAL A 2 7.35 -16.74 -0.84
CA VAL A 2 6.40 -15.62 -1.02
C VAL A 2 6.56 -15.01 -2.42
N GLN A 3 5.73 -15.47 -3.36
CA GLN A 3 5.72 -15.07 -4.78
C GLN A 3 5.40 -13.58 -4.97
N LEU A 4 4.65 -12.97 -4.04
CA LEU A 4 4.14 -11.60 -4.16
C LEU A 4 5.21 -10.49 -4.25
N LYS A 5 6.47 -10.77 -3.89
CA LYS A 5 7.56 -9.78 -3.96
C LYS A 5 8.25 -9.75 -5.32
N GLN A 6 8.03 -10.77 -6.15
CA GLN A 6 8.68 -10.88 -7.46
C GLN A 6 8.22 -9.74 -8.38
N PRO A 7 9.15 -9.01 -9.02
CA PRO A 7 8.81 -7.91 -9.94
C PRO A 7 7.84 -8.33 -11.05
N LEU A 8 7.90 -9.60 -11.47
CA LEU A 8 7.06 -10.17 -12.52
C LEU A 8 5.56 -9.98 -12.27
N PHE A 9 5.11 -9.99 -11.01
CA PHE A 9 3.68 -9.82 -10.70
C PHE A 9 3.24 -8.35 -10.66
N GLY A 10 4.15 -7.38 -10.78
CA GLY A 10 3.81 -5.96 -10.76
C GLY A 10 3.18 -5.46 -9.45
N ILE A 11 3.32 -6.21 -8.35
CA ILE A 11 2.72 -5.87 -7.06
C ILE A 11 3.61 -4.86 -6.33
N SER A 12 2.98 -3.80 -5.84
CA SER A 12 3.58 -2.75 -5.02
C SER A 12 2.97 -2.76 -3.61
N PHE A 13 3.74 -2.30 -2.62
CA PHE A 13 3.34 -2.27 -1.22
C PHE A 13 3.58 -0.88 -0.62
N LEU A 14 2.62 -0.41 0.16
CA LEU A 14 2.74 0.76 1.02
C LEU A 14 2.54 0.31 2.48
N VAL A 15 3.56 0.53 3.32
CA VAL A 15 3.50 0.25 4.76
C VAL A 15 3.41 1.58 5.51
N CYS A 16 2.31 1.78 6.25
CA CYS A 16 2.07 2.98 7.04
C CYS A 16 2.11 2.64 8.53
N SER A 17 2.75 3.46 9.35
CA SER A 17 2.77 3.26 10.81
C SER A 17 2.75 4.59 11.60
N GLY A 18 2.31 4.52 12.85
CA GLY A 18 2.40 5.64 13.79
C GLY A 18 3.78 5.69 14.45
N LYS A 19 4.47 6.84 14.39
CA LYS A 19 5.82 7.02 14.94
C LYS A 19 5.89 6.74 16.45
N GLY A 20 4.82 7.06 17.17
CA GLY A 20 4.67 6.83 18.60
C GLY A 20 3.98 5.52 18.97
N ASP A 21 3.63 4.67 18.00
CA ASP A 21 3.04 3.36 18.27
C ASP A 21 4.13 2.36 18.65
N SER A 22 4.36 2.20 19.95
CA SER A 22 5.39 1.30 20.48
C SER A 22 5.11 -0.19 20.26
N LEU A 23 3.86 -0.58 19.99
CA LEU A 23 3.52 -2.00 19.86
C LEU A 23 3.60 -2.48 18.40
N ASP A 24 3.29 -1.63 17.43
CA ASP A 24 3.22 -2.05 16.01
C ASP A 24 4.33 -1.48 15.12
N ARG A 25 5.01 -0.40 15.52
CA ARG A 25 6.10 0.19 14.73
C ARG A 25 7.23 -0.82 14.44
N GLY A 26 7.57 -1.65 15.44
CA GLY A 26 8.56 -2.72 15.25
C GLY A 26 8.12 -3.77 14.23
N GLY A 27 6.84 -4.13 14.24
CA GLY A 27 6.23 -5.05 13.28
C GLY A 27 6.23 -4.47 11.86
N SER A 28 5.82 -3.21 11.72
CA SER A 28 5.81 -2.49 10.44
C SER A 28 7.21 -2.39 9.82
N ASN A 29 8.22 -2.05 10.63
CA ASN A 29 9.61 -1.99 10.17
C ASN A 29 10.12 -3.37 9.72
N LYS A 30 9.84 -4.41 10.52
CA LYS A 30 10.23 -5.79 10.16
C LYS A 30 9.55 -6.25 8.87
N LEU A 31 8.27 -5.96 8.71
CA LEU A 31 7.51 -6.25 7.49
C LEU A 31 8.13 -5.54 6.28
N PHE A 32 8.42 -4.24 6.41
CA PHE A 32 9.01 -3.47 5.33
C PHE A 32 10.38 -4.03 4.91
N THR A 33 11.27 -4.31 5.88
CA THR A 33 12.57 -4.96 5.61
C THR A 33 12.42 -6.29 4.88
N GLN A 34 11.42 -7.09 5.23
CA GLN A 34 11.14 -8.33 4.53
C GLN A 34 10.68 -8.06 3.09
N LEU A 35 9.83 -7.06 2.86
CA LEU A 35 9.34 -6.69 1.53
C LEU A 35 10.45 -6.16 0.63
N THR A 36 11.40 -5.38 1.16
CA THR A 36 12.51 -4.78 0.41
C THR A 36 13.68 -5.73 0.14
N SER A 37 13.62 -6.98 0.61
CA SER A 37 14.66 -8.00 0.36
C SER A 37 14.58 -8.59 -1.05
N VAL A 38 14.43 -7.74 -2.08
CA VAL A 38 14.31 -8.08 -3.51
C VAL A 38 15.03 -7.03 -4.36
N PRO A 39 15.35 -7.30 -5.64
CA PRO A 39 15.92 -6.30 -6.54
C PRO A 39 14.99 -5.11 -6.78
N GLU A 40 15.58 -3.91 -6.90
CA GLU A 40 14.90 -2.63 -7.20
C GLU A 40 13.65 -2.35 -6.33
N PRO A 41 13.74 -2.44 -5.00
CA PRO A 41 12.59 -2.28 -4.12
C PRO A 41 12.04 -0.84 -4.12
N GLU A 42 12.87 0.16 -4.43
CA GLU A 42 12.53 1.59 -4.39
C GLU A 42 11.40 2.01 -5.33
N LYS A 43 11.11 1.22 -6.37
CA LYS A 43 10.04 1.49 -7.33
C LYS A 43 8.68 0.93 -6.91
N ARG A 44 8.63 0.05 -5.89
CA ARG A 44 7.41 -0.73 -5.55
C ARG A 44 7.13 -0.80 -4.06
N MET A 45 8.15 -0.64 -3.22
CA MET A 45 8.06 -0.81 -1.77
C MET A 45 8.22 0.55 -1.10
N TYR A 46 7.17 1.01 -0.43
CA TYR A 46 7.15 2.30 0.24
C TYR A 46 6.84 2.13 1.73
N SER A 47 7.48 2.95 2.56
CA SER A 47 7.17 3.05 3.98
C SER A 47 6.96 4.52 4.37
N LYS A 48 5.95 4.79 5.20
CA LYS A 48 5.64 6.11 5.74
C LYS A 48 5.30 6.03 7.22
N GLU A 49 5.91 6.92 8.00
CA GLU A 49 5.58 7.12 9.40
C GLU A 49 4.76 8.40 9.58
N PHE A 50 3.75 8.35 10.44
CA PHE A 50 2.87 9.47 10.76
C PHE A 50 3.01 9.83 12.24
N GLN A 51 2.83 11.11 12.58
CA GLN A 51 2.93 11.55 13.98
C GLN A 51 1.80 10.98 14.84
N GLY A 52 2.11 10.66 16.09
CA GLY A 52 1.13 10.15 17.07
C GLY A 52 1.27 8.67 17.39
N LYS A 53 0.40 8.20 18.29
CA LYS A 53 0.39 6.83 18.84
C LYS A 53 -0.73 5.95 18.27
N LEU A 54 -1.47 6.48 17.30
CA LEU A 54 -2.61 5.79 16.69
C LEU A 54 -2.12 4.61 15.85
N ARG A 55 -2.94 3.57 15.75
CA ARG A 55 -2.61 2.31 15.10
C ARG A 55 -3.60 1.96 14.01
N GLY A 56 -3.12 1.33 12.95
CA GLY A 56 -3.98 0.72 11.92
C GLY A 56 -5.03 1.71 11.39
N THR A 57 -6.30 1.29 11.42
CA THR A 57 -7.43 2.10 10.94
C THR A 57 -7.73 3.30 11.83
N ASP A 58 -7.30 3.34 13.09
CA ASP A 58 -7.51 4.49 13.98
C ASP A 58 -6.75 5.73 13.51
N MET A 59 -5.77 5.56 12.61
CA MET A 59 -5.07 6.66 11.95
C MET A 59 -5.94 7.37 10.90
N LEU A 60 -6.98 6.71 10.39
CA LEU A 60 -7.88 7.26 9.37
C LEU A 60 -8.86 8.28 9.97
N GLY A 61 -9.18 9.32 9.22
CA GLY A 61 -10.03 10.43 9.64
C GLY A 61 -9.38 11.38 10.64
N LYS A 62 -8.11 11.17 11.01
CA LYS A 62 -7.41 11.94 12.06
C LYS A 62 -6.58 13.11 11.51
N ARG A 63 -6.73 13.44 10.23
CA ARG A 63 -5.99 14.53 9.55
C ARG A 63 -4.47 14.39 9.66
N LEU A 64 -3.98 13.14 9.75
CA LEU A 64 -2.54 12.84 9.76
C LEU A 64 -1.92 12.90 8.35
N GLY A 65 -2.75 13.03 7.31
CA GLY A 65 -2.32 13.00 5.91
C GLY A 65 -2.12 11.59 5.35
N ILE A 66 -2.47 10.55 6.11
CA ILE A 66 -2.35 9.16 5.67
C ILE A 66 -3.20 8.86 4.44
N GLU A 67 -4.40 9.44 4.36
CA GLU A 67 -5.31 9.27 3.23
C GLU A 67 -4.71 9.84 1.94
N LEU A 68 -4.00 10.98 2.05
CA LEU A 68 -3.32 11.58 0.90
C LEU A 68 -2.20 10.68 0.39
N GLU A 69 -1.43 10.06 1.29
CA GLU A 69 -0.37 9.12 0.89
C GLU A 69 -0.94 7.83 0.29
N ILE A 70 -2.05 7.30 0.84
CA ILE A 70 -2.78 6.17 0.27
C ILE A 70 -3.27 6.50 -1.15
N LEU A 71 -3.90 7.66 -1.34
CA LEU A 71 -4.40 8.09 -2.64
C LEU A 71 -3.28 8.27 -3.67
N LYS A 72 -2.15 8.87 -3.29
CA LYS A 72 -0.96 8.98 -4.18
C LYS A 72 -0.44 7.61 -4.59
N PHE A 73 -0.35 6.68 -3.64
CA PHE A 73 0.10 5.32 -3.91
C PHE A 73 -0.85 4.60 -4.88
N LEU A 74 -2.16 4.64 -4.62
CA LEU A 74 -3.17 4.02 -5.50
C LEU A 74 -3.23 4.70 -6.87
N ASP A 75 -3.01 6.01 -6.96
CA ASP A 75 -2.97 6.71 -8.24
C ASP A 75 -1.84 6.18 -9.14
N GLY A 76 -0.64 6.00 -8.58
CA GLY A 76 0.52 5.50 -9.32
C GLY A 76 0.54 4.00 -9.57
N HIS A 77 0.09 3.20 -8.60
CA HIS A 77 0.23 1.72 -8.60
C HIS A 77 -1.08 0.98 -8.84
N LEU A 78 -2.15 1.69 -9.15
CA LEU A 78 -3.43 1.08 -9.53
C LEU A 78 -4.09 1.89 -10.65
N LYS A 79 -4.43 3.16 -10.39
CA LYS A 79 -5.20 4.00 -11.33
C LYS A 79 -4.51 4.20 -12.69
N LYS A 80 -3.21 4.52 -12.67
CA LYS A 80 -2.42 4.81 -13.87
C LYS A 80 -1.73 3.57 -14.45
N LEU A 81 -1.95 2.38 -13.89
CA LEU A 81 -1.39 1.16 -14.48
C LEU A 81 -2.06 0.88 -15.83
N PRO A 82 -1.29 0.53 -16.87
CA PRO A 82 -1.84 0.14 -18.15
C PRO A 82 -2.62 -1.17 -18.01
N GLY A 83 -3.87 -1.17 -18.46
CA GLY A 83 -4.74 -2.34 -18.43
C GLY A 83 -6.21 -1.95 -18.47
N GLU A 84 -7.04 -2.82 -19.02
CA GLU A 84 -8.49 -2.64 -18.98
C GLU A 84 -8.98 -2.81 -17.55
N TRP A 85 -9.57 -1.75 -17.01
CA TRP A 85 -10.22 -1.81 -15.72
C TRP A 85 -11.40 -2.78 -15.82
N SER A 86 -11.34 -3.87 -15.07
CA SER A 86 -12.47 -4.79 -15.02
C SER A 86 -13.65 -4.05 -14.43
N ASP A 87 -14.68 -3.88 -15.25
CA ASP A 87 -15.96 -3.36 -14.82
C ASP A 87 -16.55 -4.27 -13.73
N ARG A 88 -17.11 -3.65 -12.68
CA ARG A 88 -17.82 -4.36 -11.60
C ARG A 88 -19.25 -4.70 -11.98
N ARG A 89 -19.76 -4.15 -13.09
CA ARG A 89 -21.05 -4.53 -13.65
C ARG A 89 -21.02 -6.00 -14.05
N ASN A 90 -22.12 -6.68 -13.74
CA ASN A 90 -22.34 -8.05 -14.17
C ASN A 90 -22.21 -8.12 -15.69
N ARG A 91 -21.70 -9.23 -16.23
CA ARG A 91 -21.49 -9.38 -17.68
C ARG A 91 -22.78 -9.19 -18.47
N LEU A 92 -23.92 -9.54 -17.88
CA LEU A 92 -25.26 -9.38 -18.47
C LEU A 92 -25.69 -7.91 -18.61
N ASP A 93 -25.14 -6.99 -17.79
CA ASP A 93 -25.52 -5.57 -17.73
C ASP A 93 -24.56 -4.68 -18.56
N ARG A 94 -23.73 -5.28 -19.43
CA ARG A 94 -22.70 -4.58 -20.21
C ARG A 94 -23.13 -4.19 -21.63
N ASP A 95 -24.14 -4.85 -22.17
CA ASP A 95 -24.55 -4.76 -23.58
C ASP A 95 -25.91 -4.04 -23.80
N GLU A 96 -26.49 -3.43 -22.77
CA GLU A 96 -27.59 -2.42 -22.88
C GLU A 96 -27.01 -0.99 -22.86
#